data_AF-A0A957UG66-F1
#
_entry.id   AF-A0A957UG66-F1
#
_cell.length_a   1.000
_cell.length_b   1.000
_cell.length_c   1.000
_cell.angle_alpha   90.00
_cell.angle_beta   90.00
_cell.angle_gamma   90.00
#
_symmetry.space_group_name_H-M   'P 1'
#
loop_
_entity.id
_entity.type
_entity.pdbx_description
1 polymer ?
#
loop_
_entity_poly.entity_id
_entity_poly.type
_entity_poly.pdbx_seq_one_letter_code
_entity_poly.pdbx_strand_id
1 'polypeptide(L)'
;ASVRDNLTFFDPTIPDAHIEEVLVDLGLGPWLHGLPSGLQSELAAGGAGLSAGQAQLLALARIFLTDPGLVIMDEASSRLDPATEMLLERAIDKLLYNRTAILIAHRLGTVQRADEILILEQGRIIEHDDRIVLAARPGSRFAQLLRTGMAEVLA
;
A
#
# COMPACT_ATOMS: atom_id res chain seq x y z
N ALA A 1 -6.44 -23.01 0.46
CA ALA A 1 -6.61 -22.12 1.62
C ALA A 1 -7.68 -21.11 1.25
N SER A 2 -8.66 -20.93 2.13
CA SER A 2 -9.78 -20.02 1.90
C SER A 2 -9.33 -18.55 1.88
N VAL A 3 -10.21 -17.64 1.44
CA VAL A 3 -10.00 -16.19 1.58
C VAL A 3 -9.73 -15.84 3.05
N ARG A 4 -10.51 -16.41 3.97
CA ARG A 4 -10.32 -16.23 5.42
C ARG A 4 -8.91 -16.65 5.86
N ASP A 5 -8.47 -17.84 5.48
CA ASP A 5 -7.15 -18.36 5.86
C ASP A 5 -6.03 -17.45 5.36
N ASN A 6 -6.18 -16.96 4.12
CA ASN A 6 -5.22 -16.06 3.51
C ASN A 6 -5.17 -14.69 4.18
N LEU A 7 -6.28 -14.20 4.72
CA LEU A 7 -6.37 -12.89 5.37
C LEU A 7 -5.90 -12.92 6.82
N THR A 8 -6.21 -14.01 7.53
CA THR A 8 -5.96 -14.16 8.98
C THR A 8 -4.68 -14.90 9.30
N PHE A 9 -4.02 -15.50 8.29
CA PHE A 9 -2.94 -16.46 8.49
C PHE A 9 -3.32 -17.58 9.48
N PHE A 10 -4.54 -18.08 9.32
CA PHE A 10 -5.14 -19.11 10.17
C PHE A 10 -5.38 -18.69 11.64
N ASP A 11 -5.41 -17.40 11.94
CA ASP A 11 -5.82 -16.90 13.26
C ASP A 11 -7.35 -17.07 13.44
N PRO A 12 -7.80 -17.98 14.32
CA PRO A 12 -9.23 -18.21 14.54
C PRO A 12 -9.89 -17.11 15.38
N THR A 13 -9.12 -16.22 16.01
CA THR A 13 -9.63 -15.21 16.94
C THR A 13 -10.23 -13.99 16.23
N ILE A 14 -9.86 -13.75 14.97
CA ILE A 14 -10.37 -12.65 14.15
C ILE A 14 -11.81 -12.99 13.69
N PRO A 15 -12.85 -12.25 14.13
CA PRO A 15 -14.23 -12.53 13.75
C PRO A 15 -14.48 -12.31 12.26
N ASP A 16 -15.29 -13.16 11.62
CA ASP A 16 -15.66 -13.00 10.20
C ASP A 16 -16.23 -11.61 9.90
N ALA A 17 -17.10 -11.09 10.78
CA ALA A 17 -17.67 -9.75 10.64
C ALA A 17 -16.61 -8.64 10.53
N HIS A 18 -15.50 -8.76 11.26
CA HIS A 18 -14.40 -7.79 11.18
C HIS A 18 -13.63 -7.90 9.86
N ILE A 19 -13.47 -9.12 9.34
CA ILE A 19 -12.86 -9.34 8.02
C ILE A 19 -13.72 -8.72 6.92
N GLU A 20 -15.03 -8.97 6.97
CA GLU A 20 -15.97 -8.40 5.99
C GLU A 20 -15.99 -6.88 6.04
N GLU A 21 -16.01 -6.29 7.24
CA GLU A 21 -15.92 -4.84 7.45
C GLU A 21 -14.65 -4.27 6.78
N VAL A 22 -13.48 -4.81 7.08
CA VAL A 22 -12.21 -4.38 6.49
C VAL A 22 -12.21 -4.51 4.97
N LEU A 23 -12.72 -5.62 4.42
CA LEU A 23 -12.79 -5.83 2.97
C LEU A 23 -13.74 -4.83 2.30
N VAL A 24 -14.88 -4.53 2.90
CA VAL A 24 -15.82 -3.50 2.40
C VAL A 24 -15.17 -2.12 2.44
N ASP A 25 -14.48 -1.79 3.52
CA ASP A 25 -13.80 -0.51 3.71
C ASP A 25 -12.69 -0.24 2.69
N LEU A 26 -12.09 -1.31 2.16
CA LEU A 26 -11.08 -1.31 1.12
C LEU A 26 -11.66 -1.39 -0.30
N GLY A 27 -12.98 -1.45 -0.43
CA GLY A 27 -13.67 -1.54 -1.73
C GLY A 27 -13.70 -2.96 -2.34
N LEU A 28 -13.32 -3.99 -1.57
CA LEU A 28 -13.37 -5.40 -1.98
C LEU A 28 -14.72 -6.07 -1.71
N GLY A 29 -15.70 -5.36 -1.14
CA GLY A 29 -17.05 -5.88 -0.89
C GLY A 29 -17.73 -6.52 -2.12
N PRO A 30 -17.76 -5.87 -3.30
CA PRO A 30 -18.33 -6.48 -4.51
C PRO A 30 -17.62 -7.75 -4.95
N TRP A 31 -16.29 -7.80 -4.80
CA TRP A 31 -15.49 -8.99 -5.09
C TRP A 31 -15.85 -10.12 -4.12
N LEU A 32 -15.90 -9.84 -2.82
CA LEU A 32 -16.27 -10.82 -1.79
C LEU A 32 -17.66 -11.40 -2.03
N HIS A 33 -18.66 -10.56 -2.33
CA HIS A 33 -20.03 -11.00 -2.62
C HIS A 33 -20.14 -11.80 -3.93
N GLY A 34 -19.21 -11.62 -4.87
CA GLY A 34 -19.14 -12.39 -6.11
C GLY A 34 -18.56 -13.81 -5.92
N LEU A 35 -17.97 -14.10 -4.77
CA LEU A 35 -17.39 -15.42 -4.49
C LEU A 35 -18.48 -16.44 -4.11
N PRO A 36 -18.41 -17.69 -4.60
CA PRO A 36 -19.46 -18.69 -4.42
C PRO A 36 -19.67 -19.11 -2.95
N SER A 37 -18.70 -18.86 -2.08
CA SER A 37 -18.75 -19.21 -0.65
C SER A 37 -18.18 -18.10 0.23
N GLY A 38 -18.16 -16.85 -0.26
CA GLY A 38 -17.64 -15.69 0.48
C GLY A 38 -16.25 -15.94 1.05
N LEU A 39 -16.08 -15.71 2.36
CA LEU A 39 -14.81 -15.92 3.08
C LEU A 39 -14.29 -17.36 3.02
N GLN A 40 -15.17 -18.35 2.84
CA GLN A 40 -14.81 -19.77 2.73
C GLN A 40 -14.44 -20.19 1.31
N SER A 41 -14.49 -19.27 0.33
CA SER A 41 -14.05 -19.58 -1.02
C SER A 41 -12.56 -19.84 -1.07
N GLU A 42 -12.18 -20.92 -1.75
CA GLU A 42 -10.78 -21.29 -1.97
C GLU A 42 -10.09 -20.29 -2.90
N LEU A 43 -8.96 -19.73 -2.45
CA LEU A 43 -8.07 -18.96 -3.31
C LEU A 43 -7.09 -19.93 -3.97
N ALA A 44 -7.14 -20.01 -5.30
CA ALA A 44 -6.16 -20.77 -6.07
C ALA A 44 -4.74 -20.24 -5.82
N ALA A 45 -3.74 -21.11 -5.95
CA ALA A 45 -2.34 -20.72 -5.81
C ALA A 45 -2.01 -19.55 -6.75
N GLY A 46 -1.46 -18.46 -6.20
CA GLY A 46 -1.17 -17.24 -6.94
C GLY A 46 -2.35 -16.27 -7.14
N GLY A 47 -3.50 -16.50 -6.48
CA GLY A 47 -4.63 -15.56 -6.47
C GLY A 47 -5.47 -15.57 -7.75
N ALA A 48 -5.58 -16.71 -8.45
CA ALA A 48 -6.38 -16.79 -9.67
C ALA A 48 -7.82 -16.29 -9.42
N GLY A 49 -8.22 -15.23 -10.13
CA GLY A 49 -9.49 -14.53 -9.92
C GLY A 49 -9.38 -13.12 -9.34
N LEU A 50 -8.20 -12.70 -8.88
CA LEU A 50 -7.91 -11.32 -8.46
C LEU A 50 -7.17 -10.57 -9.56
N SER A 51 -7.55 -9.32 -9.79
CA SER A 51 -6.67 -8.38 -10.50
C SER A 51 -5.43 -8.07 -9.65
N ALA A 52 -4.37 -7.57 -10.27
CA ALA A 52 -3.17 -7.18 -9.55
C ALA A 52 -3.46 -6.17 -8.42
N GLY A 53 -4.36 -5.22 -8.66
CA GLY A 53 -4.72 -4.21 -7.67
C GLY A 53 -5.63 -4.77 -6.56
N GLN A 54 -6.54 -5.69 -6.89
CA GLN A 54 -7.32 -6.38 -5.86
C GLN A 54 -6.43 -7.25 -4.98
N ALA A 55 -5.42 -7.91 -5.54
CA ALA A 55 -4.43 -8.66 -4.77
C ALA A 55 -3.63 -7.75 -3.81
N GLN A 56 -3.30 -6.52 -4.22
CA GLN A 56 -2.68 -5.54 -3.34
C GLN A 56 -3.63 -5.05 -2.24
N LEU A 57 -4.89 -4.74 -2.56
CA LEU A 57 -5.90 -4.40 -1.55
C LEU A 57 -6.09 -5.54 -0.55
N LEU A 58 -6.08 -6.80 -1.00
CA LEU A 58 -6.13 -7.97 -0.12
C LEU A 58 -4.89 -8.06 0.78
N ALA A 59 -3.71 -7.68 0.28
CA ALA A 59 -2.51 -7.58 1.09
C ALA A 59 -2.63 -6.47 2.15
N LEU A 60 -3.19 -5.30 1.80
CA LEU A 60 -3.47 -4.25 2.78
C LEU A 60 -4.48 -4.70 3.83
N ALA A 61 -5.52 -5.45 3.45
CA ALA A 61 -6.50 -6.01 4.38
C ALA A 61 -5.85 -6.83 5.50
N ARG A 62 -4.81 -7.63 5.18
CA ARG A 62 -4.03 -8.36 6.19
C ARG A 62 -3.38 -7.44 7.22
N ILE A 63 -2.92 -6.28 6.78
CA ILE A 63 -2.29 -5.28 7.65
C ILE A 63 -3.35 -4.62 8.54
N PHE A 64 -4.52 -4.27 7.98
CA PHE A 64 -5.63 -3.73 8.76
C PHE A 64 -6.14 -4.69 9.84
N LEU A 65 -6.20 -5.99 9.55
CA LEU A 65 -6.64 -7.01 10.51
C LEU A 65 -5.65 -7.24 11.65
N THR A 66 -4.36 -6.98 11.43
CA THR A 66 -3.30 -7.19 12.44
C THR A 66 -2.92 -5.92 13.19
N ASP A 67 -3.38 -4.76 12.71
CA ASP A 67 -3.19 -3.45 13.34
C ASP A 67 -1.74 -3.16 13.83
N PRO A 68 -0.69 -3.33 12.99
CA PRO A 68 0.68 -3.21 13.45
C PRO A 68 1.09 -1.75 13.71
N GLY A 69 1.96 -1.53 14.71
CA GLY A 69 2.50 -0.19 14.99
C GLY A 69 3.53 0.31 13.97
N LEU A 70 4.16 -0.60 13.20
CA LEU A 70 5.13 -0.31 12.15
C LEU A 70 4.74 -1.02 10.86
N VAL A 71 4.70 -0.27 9.76
CA VAL A 71 4.44 -0.80 8.41
C VAL A 71 5.64 -0.51 7.51
N ILE A 72 6.10 -1.51 6.76
CA ILE A 72 7.08 -1.33 5.69
C ILE A 72 6.39 -1.63 4.38
N MET A 73 6.37 -0.65 3.47
CA MET A 73 5.74 -0.80 2.16
C MET A 73 6.80 -0.65 1.07
N ASP A 74 6.83 -1.65 0.19
CA ASP A 74 7.66 -1.64 -1.02
C ASP A 74 6.76 -1.43 -2.24
N GLU A 75 6.94 -0.30 -2.93
CA GLU A 75 6.15 0.04 -4.10
C GLU A 75 6.56 -0.82 -5.30
N ALA A 76 5.93 -1.98 -5.45
CA ALA A 76 6.06 -2.79 -6.65
C ALA A 76 5.31 -2.12 -7.81
N SER A 77 6.03 -1.71 -8.85
CA SER A 77 5.49 -1.11 -10.08
C SER A 77 4.57 -2.10 -10.82
N SER A 78 3.26 -2.04 -10.57
CA SER A 78 2.22 -2.72 -11.35
C SER A 78 1.34 -1.71 -12.07
N ARG A 79 1.10 -1.91 -13.37
CA ARG A 79 0.05 -1.15 -14.09
C ARG A 79 -1.32 -1.59 -13.57
N LEU A 80 -1.95 -0.72 -12.80
CA LEU A 80 -3.31 -0.93 -12.29
C LEU A 80 -4.31 -0.16 -13.16
N ASP A 81 -5.56 -0.60 -13.15
CA ASP A 81 -6.63 0.24 -13.69
C ASP A 81 -6.88 1.45 -12.76
N PRO A 82 -7.34 2.60 -13.30
CA PRO A 82 -7.48 3.82 -12.50
C PRO A 82 -8.44 3.70 -11.30
N ALA A 83 -9.48 2.85 -11.40
CA ALA A 83 -10.44 2.70 -10.32
C ALA A 83 -9.84 1.96 -9.13
N THR A 84 -9.12 0.87 -9.39
CA THR A 84 -8.41 0.12 -8.35
C THR A 84 -7.25 0.94 -7.76
N GLU A 85 -6.56 1.74 -8.58
CA GLU A 85 -5.52 2.66 -8.10
C GLU A 85 -6.09 3.66 -7.08
N MET A 86 -7.24 4.28 -7.37
CA MET A 86 -7.89 5.19 -6.41
C MET A 86 -8.26 4.52 -5.08
N LEU A 87 -8.70 3.26 -5.11
CA LEU A 87 -9.00 2.49 -3.90
C LEU A 87 -7.72 2.22 -3.09
N LEU A 88 -6.65 1.84 -3.78
CA LEU A 88 -5.36 1.57 -3.17
C LEU A 88 -4.77 2.83 -2.50
N GLU A 89 -4.80 3.97 -3.19
CA GLU A 89 -4.30 5.24 -2.67
C GLU A 89 -5.05 5.64 -1.38
N ARG A 90 -6.39 5.49 -1.34
CA ARG A 90 -7.20 5.73 -0.13
C ARG A 90 -6.90 4.75 0.99
N ALA A 91 -6.69 3.48 0.66
CA ALA A 91 -6.33 2.45 1.63
C ALA A 91 -4.96 2.73 2.26
N ILE A 92 -4.00 3.18 1.45
CA ILE A 92 -2.69 3.62 1.92
C ILE A 92 -2.83 4.83 2.84
N ASP A 93 -3.58 5.86 2.45
CA ASP A 93 -3.77 7.06 3.30
C ASP A 93 -4.37 6.69 4.67
N LYS A 94 -5.36 5.79 4.70
CA LYS A 94 -5.93 5.24 5.95
C LYS A 94 -4.88 4.46 6.75
N LEU A 95 -4.08 3.63 6.08
CA LEU A 95 -3.10 2.78 6.74
C LEU A 95 -2.01 3.59 7.42
N LEU A 96 -1.55 4.67 6.79
CA LEU A 96 -0.48 5.53 7.32
C LEU A 96 -0.93 6.41 8.50
N TYR A 97 -2.24 6.58 8.70
CA TYR A 97 -2.76 7.40 9.78
C TYR A 97 -2.41 6.80 11.15
N ASN A 98 -1.77 7.60 12.01
CA ASN A 98 -1.41 7.25 13.38
C ASN A 98 -0.52 5.98 13.50
N ARG A 99 0.36 5.75 12.51
CA ARG A 99 1.34 4.65 12.50
C ARG A 99 2.72 5.15 12.11
N THR A 100 3.74 4.37 12.47
CA THR A 100 5.06 4.54 11.86
C THR A 100 5.10 3.75 10.55
N ALA A 101 5.54 4.39 9.47
CA ALA A 101 5.65 3.76 8.16
C ALA A 101 6.99 4.03 7.50
N ILE A 102 7.57 2.98 6.89
CA ILE A 102 8.74 3.09 6.01
C ILE A 102 8.25 2.82 4.60
N LEU A 103 8.31 3.85 3.75
CA LEU A 103 7.86 3.79 2.37
C LEU A 103 9.07 3.72 1.43
N ILE A 104 9.17 2.65 0.66
CA ILE A 104 10.11 2.55 -0.45
C ILE A 104 9.32 2.95 -1.70
N ALA A 105 9.54 4.18 -2.15
CA ALA A 105 8.73 4.80 -3.18
C ALA A 105 9.51 5.03 -4.47
N HIS A 106 8.86 4.70 -5.59
CA HIS A 106 9.30 5.02 -6.95
C HIS A 106 8.41 6.10 -7.59
N ARG A 107 7.23 6.39 -7.02
CA ARG A 107 6.31 7.42 -7.50
C ARG A 107 6.34 8.66 -6.62
N LEU A 108 6.28 9.82 -7.25
CA LEU A 108 6.26 11.11 -6.55
C LEU A 108 5.08 11.25 -5.58
N GLY A 109 3.90 10.71 -5.93
CA GLY A 109 2.72 10.74 -5.06
C GLY A 109 2.96 10.05 -3.72
N THR A 110 3.60 8.88 -3.73
CA THR A 110 3.97 8.14 -2.52
C THR A 110 4.99 8.90 -1.69
N VAL A 111 5.99 9.52 -2.35
CA VAL A 111 7.00 10.34 -1.68
C VAL A 111 6.40 11.57 -1.00
N GLN A 112 5.37 12.18 -1.56
CA GLN A 112 4.71 13.37 -0.99
C GLN A 112 3.99 13.10 0.34
N ARG A 113 3.68 11.83 0.64
CA ARG A 113 3.03 11.42 1.89
C ARG A 113 3.98 11.37 3.09
N ALA A 114 5.27 11.22 2.85
CA ALA A 114 6.25 11.05 3.90
C ALA A 114 6.50 12.38 4.64
N ASP A 115 6.66 12.32 5.97
CA ASP A 115 7.06 13.47 6.77
C ASP A 115 8.56 13.78 6.56
N GLU A 116 9.38 12.73 6.56
CA GLU A 116 10.83 12.76 6.38
C GLU A 116 11.24 11.99 5.11
N ILE A 117 12.33 12.41 4.48
CA ILE A 117 12.90 11.71 3.32
C ILE A 117 14.30 11.23 3.65
N LEU A 118 14.58 9.99 3.28
CA LEU A 118 15.89 9.35 3.39
C LEU A 118 16.31 8.84 2.00
N ILE A 119 17.47 9.31 1.51
CA ILE A 119 18.02 8.89 0.22
C ILE A 119 19.20 7.95 0.47
N LEU A 120 19.11 6.78 -0.15
CA LEU A 120 20.16 5.76 -0.16
C LEU A 120 20.92 5.78 -1.48
N GLU A 121 22.25 5.73 -1.40
CA GLU A 121 23.13 5.50 -2.55
C GLU A 121 24.26 4.56 -2.13
N GLN A 122 24.50 3.51 -2.93
CA GLN A 122 25.54 2.51 -2.67
C GLN A 122 25.51 1.94 -1.24
N GLY A 123 24.31 1.71 -0.70
CA GLY A 123 24.11 1.17 0.64
C GLY A 123 24.40 2.17 1.78
N ARG A 124 24.52 3.46 1.50
CA ARG A 124 24.72 4.52 2.50
C ARG A 124 23.63 5.57 2.41
N ILE A 125 23.27 6.15 3.56
CA ILE A 125 22.41 7.32 3.64
C ILE A 125 23.25 8.52 3.21
N ILE A 126 22.83 9.17 2.12
CA ILE A 126 23.48 10.38 1.59
C ILE A 126 22.70 11.65 1.92
N GLU A 127 21.42 11.52 2.25
CA GLU A 127 20.56 12.63 2.63
C GLU A 127 19.43 12.11 3.53
N HIS A 128 19.16 12.80 4.64
CA HIS A 128 18.05 12.52 5.56
C HIS A 128 17.66 13.81 6.27
N ASP A 129 16.40 14.23 6.11
CA ASP A 129 15.82 15.40 6.79
C ASP A 129 14.30 15.44 6.53
N ASP A 130 13.61 16.43 7.11
CA ASP A 130 12.22 16.73 6.81
C ASP A 130 12.01 16.94 5.31
N ARG A 131 10.94 16.36 4.76
CA ARG A 131 10.63 16.45 3.32
C ARG A 131 10.58 17.90 2.82
N ILE A 132 9.97 18.79 3.60
CA ILE A 132 9.80 20.20 3.24
C ILE A 132 11.15 20.92 3.25
N VAL A 133 12.03 20.60 4.21
CA VAL A 133 13.37 21.18 4.32
C VAL A 133 14.22 20.75 3.12
N LEU A 134 14.22 19.46 2.77
CA LEU A 134 14.97 18.96 1.63
C LEU A 134 14.46 19.52 0.31
N ALA A 135 13.13 19.64 0.14
CA ALA A 135 12.54 20.22 -1.08
C ALA A 135 13.00 21.67 -1.32
N ALA A 136 13.17 22.46 -0.25
CA ALA A 136 13.57 23.85 -0.32
C ALA A 136 15.09 24.07 -0.38
N ARG A 137 15.89 23.06 0.01
CA ARG A 137 17.35 23.18 0.13
C ARG A 137 18.03 23.23 -1.26
N PRO A 138 18.73 24.33 -1.60
CA PRO A 138 19.52 24.38 -2.83
C PRO A 138 20.60 23.29 -2.81
N GLY A 139 20.66 22.48 -3.88
CA GLY A 139 21.61 21.37 -3.98
C GLY A 139 21.15 20.04 -3.39
N SER A 140 20.03 19.99 -2.66
CA SER A 140 19.43 18.72 -2.21
C SER A 140 19.21 17.77 -3.39
N ARG A 141 19.53 16.49 -3.21
CA ARG A 141 19.26 15.48 -4.23
C ARG A 141 17.77 15.20 -4.30
N PHE A 142 17.06 15.27 -3.18
CA PHE A 142 15.60 15.22 -3.19
C PHE A 142 15.00 16.37 -4.02
N ALA A 143 15.44 17.62 -3.81
CA ALA A 143 14.95 18.75 -4.62
C ALA A 143 15.26 18.59 -6.11
N GLN A 144 16.40 17.99 -6.48
CA GLN A 144 16.73 17.64 -7.86
C GLN A 144 15.75 16.62 -8.43
N LEU A 145 15.49 15.53 -7.69
CA LEU A 145 14.54 14.49 -8.06
C LEU A 145 13.12 15.04 -8.25
N LEU A 146 12.68 15.99 -7.42
CA LEU A 146 11.39 16.67 -7.61
C LEU A 146 11.33 17.39 -8.96
N ARG A 147 12.39 18.12 -9.34
CA ARG A 147 12.43 18.85 -10.63
C ARG A 147 12.42 17.91 -11.83
N THR A 148 13.12 16.78 -11.76
CA THR A 148 13.13 15.78 -12.84
C THR A 148 11.87 14.92 -12.86
N GLY A 149 11.33 14.54 -11.71
CA GLY A 149 10.09 13.76 -11.60
C GLY A 149 8.85 14.54 -12.05
N MET A 150 8.86 15.87 -11.92
CA MET A 150 7.86 16.74 -12.56
C MET A 150 7.88 16.65 -14.09
N ALA A 151 9.02 16.30 -14.70
CA ALA A 151 9.12 16.14 -16.16
C ALA A 151 8.51 14.81 -16.65
N GLU A 152 8.52 13.75 -15.84
CA GLU A 152 7.85 12.47 -16.18
C GLU A 152 6.33 12.52 -16.01
N VAL A 153 5.80 13.44 -15.18
CA VAL A 153 4.35 13.65 -14.99
C VAL A 153 3.76 14.63 -16.03
N LEU A 154 4.61 15.45 -16.67
CA LEU A 154 4.22 16.42 -17.70
C LEU A 154 4.55 15.97 -19.14
N ALA A 155 5.05 14.74 -19.31
CA ALA A 155 5.31 14.11 -20.61
C ALA A 155 4.24 13.05 -20.93
#